data_AF-A0A0R1Y3J4-F1
#
_entry.id   AF-A0A0R1Y3J4-F1
#
_cell.length_a   1.000
_cell.length_b   1.000
_cell.length_c   1.000
_cell.angle_alpha   90.00
_cell.angle_beta   90.00
_cell.angle_gamma   90.00
#
_symmetry.space_group_name_H-M   'P 1'
#
loop_
_entity.id
_entity.type
_entity.pdbx_description
1 polymer ?
#
loop_
_entity_poly.entity_id
_entity_poly.type
_entity_poly.pdbx_seq_one_letter_code
_entity_poly.pdbx_strand_id
1 'polypeptide(L)'
;MQAKFCSRCGHAFRHNATTPPAQGITAAQLEVVCPHCGTPRTAKAKFCHKCGYQFQKPLSKAKQQRLDRAKANTAQLNIMSTRGMKLMLLNVGVIIGIVLLVIGVAHHYQKSASTSVANPQSTTETSSYSRFSRNDSKNADAVIADIDADRSLAAALGDTDSKDTYNYHVTYGDEGLMIRFGANSDLMSEIIDSDYGAHWDKLVRILKQDSAAIREVGGHSVIKVENPRNSDKILLEVNDGSVSYNVATDN
;
A
#
# COMPACT_ATOMS: atom_id res chain seq x y z
N MET A 1 -63.07 -19.47 8.49
CA MET A 1 -62.01 -18.95 7.60
C MET A 1 -60.75 -19.75 7.89
N GLN A 2 -60.26 -20.55 6.94
CA GLN A 2 -59.09 -21.40 7.15
C GLN A 2 -57.81 -20.59 6.89
N ALA A 3 -56.93 -20.46 7.89
CA ALA A 3 -55.64 -19.82 7.72
C ALA A 3 -54.74 -20.68 6.82
N LYS A 4 -54.10 -20.06 5.82
CA LYS A 4 -53.11 -20.75 4.98
C LYS A 4 -51.75 -20.67 5.68
N PHE A 5 -51.08 -21.82 5.80
CA PHE A 5 -49.75 -21.95 6.37
C PHE A 5 -48.76 -22.43 5.30
N CYS A 6 -47.48 -22.06 5.44
CA CYS A 6 -46.43 -22.58 4.58
C CYS A 6 -46.17 -24.07 4.89
N SER A 7 -46.32 -24.95 3.90
CA SER A 7 -46.12 -26.41 4.04
C SER A 7 -44.68 -26.84 4.29
N ARG A 8 -43.71 -25.91 4.17
CA ARG A 8 -42.27 -26.20 4.34
C ARG A 8 -41.70 -25.73 5.68
N CYS A 9 -42.29 -24.72 6.32
CA CYS A 9 -41.77 -24.16 7.58
C CYS A 9 -42.85 -23.79 8.62
N GLY A 10 -44.13 -23.98 8.33
CA GLY A 10 -45.23 -23.79 9.28
C GLY A 10 -45.60 -22.33 9.59
N HIS A 11 -44.95 -21.35 8.98
CA HIS A 11 -45.29 -19.93 9.22
C HIS A 11 -46.66 -19.57 8.64
N ALA A 12 -47.47 -18.86 9.44
CA ALA A 12 -48.80 -18.38 9.05
C ALA A 12 -48.69 -17.14 8.17
N PHE A 13 -49.36 -17.12 7.02
CA PHE A 13 -49.42 -15.92 6.19
C PHE A 13 -50.36 -14.90 6.86
N ARG A 14 -49.82 -13.75 7.30
CA ARG A 14 -50.64 -12.63 7.76
C ARG A 14 -51.34 -12.00 6.55
N HIS A 15 -52.59 -12.38 6.34
CA HIS A 15 -53.49 -11.69 5.42
C HIS A 15 -53.95 -10.39 6.06
N ASN A 16 -53.12 -9.34 5.96
CA ASN A 16 -53.54 -7.93 5.90
C ASN A 16 -52.30 -7.03 5.91
N ALA A 17 -51.89 -6.60 4.73
CA ALA A 17 -51.13 -5.38 4.52
C ALA A 17 -51.61 -4.75 3.22
N THR A 18 -52.71 -4.01 3.35
CA THR A 18 -53.25 -3.09 2.35
C THR A 18 -52.18 -2.04 2.04
N THR A 19 -51.77 -1.98 0.77
CA THR A 19 -51.03 -0.88 0.09
C THR A 19 -49.72 -0.36 0.71
N PRO A 20 -48.56 -0.53 0.04
CA PRO A 20 -47.38 0.28 0.35
C PRO A 20 -47.57 1.73 -0.11
N PRO A 21 -47.17 2.75 0.69
CA PRO A 21 -47.20 4.14 0.27
C PRO A 21 -46.21 4.37 -0.87
N ALA A 22 -46.68 5.07 -1.90
CA ALA A 22 -45.90 5.49 -3.05
C ALA A 22 -44.80 6.49 -2.63
N GLN A 23 -43.55 6.08 -2.89
CA GLN A 23 -42.44 6.84 -3.46
C GLN A 23 -42.26 8.33 -3.10
N GLY A 24 -41.11 8.59 -2.46
CA GLY A 24 -40.32 9.81 -2.67
C GLY A 24 -38.87 9.40 -2.94
N ILE A 25 -38.54 9.05 -4.18
CA ILE A 25 -37.16 8.71 -4.58
C ILE A 25 -36.67 9.82 -5.51
N THR A 26 -35.75 10.63 -5.01
CA THR A 26 -35.01 11.64 -5.77
C THR A 26 -34.08 10.97 -6.80
N ALA A 27 -34.02 11.56 -7.99
CA ALA A 27 -33.44 11.03 -9.24
C ALA A 27 -31.90 10.92 -9.29
N ALA A 28 -31.25 10.43 -8.23
CA ALA A 28 -29.80 10.20 -8.21
C ALA A 28 -29.40 8.81 -7.70
N GLN A 29 -30.31 7.83 -7.79
CA GLN A 29 -29.95 6.43 -7.56
C GLN A 29 -29.33 5.86 -8.84
N LEU A 30 -28.00 5.76 -8.81
CA LEU A 30 -27.18 5.05 -9.79
C LEU A 30 -27.84 3.68 -10.10
N GLU A 31 -28.42 3.59 -11.30
CA GLU A 31 -29.14 2.41 -11.75
C GLU A 31 -28.11 1.37 -12.16
N VAL A 32 -28.15 0.20 -11.51
CA VAL A 32 -27.22 -0.90 -11.76
C VAL A 32 -28.00 -2.05 -12.37
N VAL A 33 -27.45 -2.73 -13.36
CA VAL A 33 -28.12 -3.84 -14.04
C VAL A 33 -27.79 -5.17 -13.35
N CYS A 34 -28.77 -6.07 -13.22
CA CYS A 34 -28.52 -7.42 -12.73
C CYS A 34 -27.70 -8.24 -13.73
N PRO A 35 -26.54 -8.83 -13.36
CA PRO A 35 -25.70 -9.58 -14.28
C PRO A 35 -26.31 -10.94 -14.69
N HIS A 36 -27.32 -11.43 -13.96
CA HIS A 36 -27.95 -12.71 -14.24
C HIS A 36 -29.14 -12.61 -15.19
N CYS A 37 -29.89 -11.50 -15.17
CA CYS A 37 -31.15 -11.40 -15.93
C CYS A 37 -31.36 -10.05 -16.62
N GLY A 38 -30.39 -9.14 -16.55
CA GLY A 38 -30.45 -7.84 -17.20
C GLY A 38 -31.46 -6.85 -16.61
N THR A 39 -32.12 -7.19 -15.49
CA THR A 39 -33.14 -6.31 -14.92
C THR A 39 -32.50 -5.15 -14.17
N PRO A 40 -32.91 -3.89 -14.42
CA PRO A 40 -32.40 -2.74 -13.70
C PRO A 40 -32.79 -2.79 -12.23
N ARG A 41 -31.92 -2.25 -11.38
CA ARG A 41 -32.15 -2.18 -9.94
C ARG A 41 -31.52 -0.95 -9.33
N THR A 42 -31.96 -0.66 -8.11
CA THR A 42 -31.29 0.27 -7.23
C THR A 42 -29.98 -0.31 -6.70
N ALA A 43 -28.93 0.50 -6.61
CA ALA A 43 -27.61 0.07 -6.13
C ALA A 43 -27.65 -0.61 -4.75
N LYS A 44 -28.61 -0.23 -3.89
CA LYS A 44 -28.77 -0.74 -2.52
C LYS A 44 -29.57 -2.05 -2.40
N ALA A 45 -30.15 -2.58 -3.49
CA ALA A 45 -30.92 -3.82 -3.42
C ALA A 45 -30.03 -5.03 -3.11
N LYS A 46 -30.37 -5.81 -2.09
CA LYS A 46 -29.63 -7.03 -1.69
C LYS A 46 -29.88 -8.21 -2.64
N PHE A 47 -31.05 -8.25 -3.27
CA PHE A 47 -31.50 -9.32 -4.17
C PHE A 47 -32.18 -8.75 -5.41
N CYS A 48 -32.13 -9.48 -6.52
CA CYS A 48 -32.88 -9.16 -7.72
C CYS A 48 -34.36 -9.52 -7.51
N HIS A 49 -35.25 -8.54 -7.70
CA HIS A 49 -36.69 -8.76 -7.53
C HIS A 49 -37.29 -9.68 -8.62
N LYS A 50 -36.62 -9.83 -9.76
CA LYS A 50 -37.08 -10.67 -10.87
C LYS A 50 -36.57 -12.11 -10.80
N CYS A 51 -35.26 -12.31 -10.56
CA CYS A 51 -34.65 -13.64 -10.61
C CYS A 51 -34.11 -14.15 -9.26
N GLY A 52 -34.16 -13.36 -8.19
CA GLY A 52 -33.66 -13.75 -6.86
C GLY A 52 -32.14 -13.71 -6.69
N TYR A 53 -31.37 -13.29 -7.71
CA TYR A 53 -29.91 -13.20 -7.62
C TYR A 53 -29.46 -12.29 -6.47
N GLN A 54 -28.58 -12.78 -5.59
CA GLN A 54 -28.09 -12.07 -4.41
C GLN A 54 -26.82 -11.27 -4.72
N PHE A 55 -26.88 -9.94 -4.61
CA PHE A 55 -25.77 -9.04 -4.98
C PHE A 55 -24.71 -8.87 -3.89
N GLN A 56 -25.10 -9.06 -2.63
CA GLN A 56 -24.18 -8.99 -1.50
C GLN A 56 -24.01 -10.40 -0.96
N LYS A 57 -22.84 -11.01 -1.19
CA LYS A 57 -22.41 -12.13 -0.36
C LYS A 57 -22.35 -11.59 1.07
N PRO A 58 -23.06 -12.20 2.05
CA PRO A 58 -22.86 -11.81 3.44
C PRO A 58 -21.37 -11.94 3.73
N LEU A 59 -20.76 -10.86 4.23
CA LEU A 59 -19.38 -10.91 4.71
C LEU A 59 -19.29 -12.12 5.64
N SER A 60 -18.29 -12.97 5.42
CA SER A 60 -18.10 -14.14 6.27
C SER A 60 -18.04 -13.67 7.73
N LYS A 61 -18.60 -14.46 8.66
CA LYS A 61 -18.56 -14.11 10.09
C LYS A 61 -17.13 -13.79 10.55
N ALA A 62 -16.13 -14.45 9.96
CA ALA A 62 -14.72 -14.18 10.18
C ALA A 62 -14.29 -12.77 9.70
N LYS A 63 -14.71 -12.33 8.52
CA LYS A 63 -14.42 -10.97 8.01
C LYS A 63 -15.13 -9.90 8.83
N GLN A 64 -16.38 -10.15 9.24
CA GLN A 64 -17.13 -9.26 10.12
C GLN A 64 -16.45 -9.12 11.50
N GLN A 65 -16.02 -10.23 12.12
CA GLN A 65 -15.29 -10.21 13.38
C GLN A 65 -13.94 -9.48 13.27
N ARG A 66 -13.22 -9.62 12.16
CA ARG A 66 -11.96 -8.88 11.91
C ARG A 66 -12.20 -7.37 11.84
N LEU A 67 -13.25 -6.92 11.13
CA LEU A 67 -13.64 -5.52 11.04
C LEU A 67 -14.05 -4.94 12.40
N ASP A 68 -14.81 -5.69 13.19
CA ASP A 68 -15.26 -5.24 14.51
C ASP A 68 -14.07 -5.18 15.51
N ARG A 69 -13.13 -6.12 15.43
CA ARG A 69 -11.90 -6.11 16.24
C ARG A 69 -10.93 -4.99 15.83
N ALA A 70 -10.81 -4.70 14.53
CA ALA A 70 -10.01 -3.58 14.05
C ALA A 70 -10.52 -2.24 14.61
N LYS A 71 -11.85 -2.02 14.57
CA LYS A 71 -12.48 -0.82 15.14
C LYS A 71 -12.28 -0.69 16.66
N ALA A 72 -12.34 -1.80 17.39
CA ALA A 72 -12.08 -1.82 18.83
C ALA A 72 -10.62 -1.44 19.16
N ASN A 73 -9.67 -1.90 18.35
CA ASN A 73 -8.26 -1.58 18.55
C ASN A 73 -7.92 -0.11 18.24
N THR A 74 -8.55 0.50 17.22
CA THR A 74 -8.36 1.92 16.90
C THR A 74 -8.91 2.82 18.01
N ALA A 75 -9.99 2.43 18.69
CA ALA A 75 -10.56 3.19 19.80
C ALA A 75 -9.66 3.21 21.05
N GLN A 76 -8.84 2.18 21.26
CA GLN A 76 -7.91 2.12 22.41
C GLN A 76 -6.65 2.98 22.22
N LEU A 77 -6.21 3.23 20.98
CA LEU A 77 -5.01 4.04 20.71
C LEU A 77 -5.20 5.54 20.99
N ASN A 78 -6.44 6.03 21.08
CA ASN A 78 -6.72 7.44 21.40
C ASN A 78 -6.81 7.75 22.91
N ILE A 79 -6.67 6.77 23.80
CA ILE A 79 -6.83 6.96 25.25
C ILE A 79 -5.48 6.99 26.00
N MET A 80 -4.38 6.58 25.38
CA MET A 80 -3.05 6.72 25.97
C MET A 80 -2.34 8.00 25.50
N SER A 81 -1.89 8.78 26.49
CA SER A 81 -0.78 9.73 26.40
C SER A 81 -1.10 11.22 26.20
N THR A 82 -1.91 11.80 27.09
CA THR A 82 -1.81 13.24 27.40
C THR A 82 -1.03 13.53 28.69
N ARG A 83 -0.89 12.55 29.60
CA ARG A 83 -0.10 12.72 30.85
C ARG A 83 1.38 12.35 30.72
N GLY A 84 1.75 11.40 29.86
CA GLY A 84 3.16 10.99 29.66
C GLY A 84 3.98 12.00 28.85
N MET A 85 3.35 12.70 27.89
CA MET A 85 4.05 13.60 26.97
C MET A 85 4.59 14.86 27.65
N LYS A 86 3.94 15.37 28.71
CA LYS A 86 4.44 16.54 29.46
C LYS A 86 5.72 16.24 30.25
N LEU A 87 5.85 15.04 30.82
CA LEU A 87 7.10 14.65 31.49
C LEU A 87 8.24 14.42 30.49
N MET A 88 7.94 13.85 29.32
CA MET A 88 8.96 13.58 28.32
C MET A 88 9.54 14.89 27.71
N LEU A 89 8.69 15.88 27.42
CA LEU A 89 9.14 17.17 26.88
C LEU A 89 10.01 17.94 27.88
N LEU A 90 9.75 17.82 29.18
CA LEU A 90 10.57 18.47 30.22
C LEU A 90 11.98 17.88 30.29
N ASN A 91 12.11 16.55 30.22
CA ASN A 91 13.42 15.89 30.21
C ASN A 91 14.22 16.20 28.94
N VAL A 92 13.58 16.24 27.77
CA VAL A 92 14.26 16.60 26.51
C VAL A 92 14.76 18.05 26.54
N GLY A 93 13.97 18.98 27.10
CA GLY A 93 14.38 20.38 27.27
C GLY A 93 15.62 20.54 28.14
N VAL A 94 15.73 19.79 29.24
CA VAL A 94 16.91 19.80 30.12
C VAL A 94 18.15 19.30 29.38
N ILE A 95 18.04 18.21 28.61
CA ILE A 95 19.17 17.66 27.86
C ILE A 95 19.66 18.65 26.80
N ILE A 96 18.75 19.28 26.05
CA ILE A 96 19.11 20.29 25.05
C ILE A 96 19.81 21.49 25.70
N GLY A 97 19.32 21.95 26.86
CA GLY A 97 19.95 23.04 27.61
C GLY A 97 21.39 22.72 28.04
N ILE A 98 21.64 21.50 28.53
CA ILE A 98 22.99 21.04 28.91
C ILE A 98 23.91 21.00 27.70
N VAL A 99 23.45 20.46 26.56
CA VAL A 99 24.25 20.39 25.32
C VAL A 99 24.63 21.78 24.82
N LEU A 100 23.70 22.73 24.81
CA LEU A 100 23.98 24.11 24.39
C LEU A 100 24.96 24.82 25.33
N LEU A 101 24.89 24.54 26.64
CA LEU A 101 25.84 25.09 27.61
C LEU A 101 27.26 24.55 27.35
N VAL A 102 27.41 23.24 27.10
CA VAL A 102 28.70 22.63 26.75
C VAL A 102 29.28 23.21 25.46
N ILE A 103 28.45 23.37 24.42
CA ILE A 103 28.86 23.97 23.14
C ILE A 103 29.28 25.43 23.32
N GLY A 104 28.54 26.21 24.12
CA GLY A 104 28.87 27.61 24.41
C GLY A 104 30.21 27.76 25.13
N VAL A 105 30.48 26.89 26.11
CA VAL A 105 31.77 26.85 26.82
C VAL A 105 32.90 26.47 25.85
N ALA A 106 32.70 25.44 25.01
CA ALA A 106 33.69 25.02 24.03
C ALA A 106 34.04 26.14 23.02
N HIS A 107 33.03 26.87 22.52
CA HIS A 107 33.25 28.03 21.64
C HIS A 107 34.00 29.17 22.34
N HIS A 108 33.77 29.38 23.63
CA HIS A 108 34.51 30.39 24.40
C HIS A 108 35.99 30.03 24.56
N TYR A 109 36.31 28.74 24.75
CA TYR A 109 37.70 28.27 24.79
C TYR A 109 38.39 28.33 23.42
N GLN A 110 37.64 28.11 22.33
CA GLN A 110 38.18 28.16 20.97
C GLN A 110 38.62 29.57 20.55
N LYS A 111 38.05 30.63 21.14
CA LYS A 111 38.44 32.02 20.85
C LYS A 111 39.82 32.40 21.42
N SER A 112 40.43 31.55 22.25
CA SER A 112 41.78 31.77 22.81
C SER A 112 42.91 31.09 22.03
N ALA A 113 42.61 30.37 20.95
CA ALA A 113 43.63 29.68 20.16
C ALA A 113 43.35 29.83 18.67
N SER A 114 43.87 30.89 18.05
CA SER A 114 43.95 31.00 16.59
C SER A 114 45.20 31.78 16.19
N THR A 115 46.37 31.13 16.32
CA THR A 115 47.50 31.40 15.44
C THR A 115 47.26 30.62 14.15
N SER A 116 47.39 31.33 13.04
CA SER A 116 47.13 30.95 11.66
C SER A 116 47.81 29.67 11.20
N VAL A 117 47.05 28.76 10.59
CA VAL A 117 47.50 27.90 9.49
C VAL A 117 46.41 27.88 8.42
N ALA A 118 46.82 28.07 7.18
CA ALA A 118 45.99 28.25 6.01
C ALA A 118 45.65 26.93 5.30
N ASN A 119 44.42 26.90 4.76
CA ASN A 119 43.98 26.25 3.50
C ASN A 119 43.67 24.73 3.49
N PRO A 120 42.84 24.23 2.55
CA PRO A 120 41.41 24.52 2.34
C PRO A 120 40.51 23.27 2.29
N GLN A 121 39.20 23.54 2.13
CA GLN A 121 38.25 22.75 1.33
C GLN A 121 37.43 21.65 2.05
N SER A 122 36.35 22.08 2.72
CA SER A 122 35.22 21.21 3.05
C SER A 122 34.07 21.47 2.09
N THR A 123 33.75 20.45 1.30
CA THR A 123 32.58 20.32 0.44
C THR A 123 31.29 20.37 1.27
N THR A 124 30.34 21.17 0.79
CA THR A 124 28.96 21.23 1.29
C THR A 124 28.23 19.95 0.91
N GLU A 125 27.93 19.11 1.91
CA GLU A 125 27.06 17.94 1.76
C GLU A 125 25.64 18.39 1.41
N THR A 126 25.35 18.47 0.12
CA THR A 126 23.98 18.38 -0.37
C THR A 126 23.69 16.90 -0.51
N SER A 127 22.82 16.36 0.36
CA SER A 127 22.33 14.99 0.34
C SER A 127 21.46 14.75 -0.91
N SER A 128 22.12 14.64 -2.05
CA SER A 128 21.59 14.03 -3.27
C SER A 128 22.07 12.59 -3.28
N TYR A 129 21.21 11.67 -2.80
CA TYR A 129 21.37 10.23 -2.94
C TYR A 129 21.40 9.86 -4.43
N SER A 130 22.56 10.02 -5.07
CA SER A 130 22.87 9.39 -6.35
C SER A 130 23.41 8.00 -6.04
N ARG A 131 22.50 7.01 -5.99
CA ARG A 131 22.80 5.62 -5.64
C ARG A 131 23.73 4.91 -6.63
N PHE A 132 24.02 5.50 -7.79
CA PHE A 132 24.83 4.88 -8.82
C PHE A 132 26.07 5.74 -9.10
N SER A 133 27.19 5.36 -8.47
CA SER A 133 28.50 5.96 -8.77
C SER A 133 28.96 5.52 -10.16
N ARG A 134 29.31 6.51 -10.99
CA ARG A 134 29.45 6.45 -12.45
C ARG A 134 30.70 5.75 -13.00
N ASN A 135 31.49 5.07 -12.16
CA ASN A 135 32.71 4.41 -12.62
C ASN A 135 32.51 2.91 -12.77
N ASP A 136 32.86 2.48 -13.97
CA ASP A 136 32.85 1.13 -14.51
C ASP A 136 31.47 0.59 -14.88
N SER A 137 31.41 0.02 -16.08
CA SER A 137 30.30 -0.71 -16.67
C SER A 137 29.83 -1.82 -15.72
N LYS A 138 28.99 -1.45 -14.74
CA LYS A 138 28.37 -2.40 -13.83
C LYS A 138 27.41 -3.24 -14.67
N ASN A 139 27.76 -4.50 -14.86
CA ASN A 139 26.85 -5.54 -15.35
C ASN A 139 25.55 -5.45 -14.55
N ALA A 140 24.42 -5.80 -15.17
CA ALA A 140 23.12 -5.82 -14.53
C ALA A 140 23.14 -6.53 -13.16
N ASP A 141 23.99 -7.54 -13.00
CA ASP A 141 24.26 -8.25 -11.74
C ASP A 141 24.66 -7.32 -10.58
N ALA A 142 25.42 -6.26 -10.83
CA ALA A 142 25.81 -5.31 -9.81
C ALA A 142 24.68 -4.32 -9.46
N VAL A 143 23.79 -4.00 -10.40
CA VAL A 143 22.56 -3.23 -10.13
C VAL A 143 21.57 -4.07 -9.33
N ILE A 144 21.41 -5.34 -9.68
CA ILE A 144 20.60 -6.30 -8.92
C ILE A 144 21.16 -6.49 -7.52
N ALA A 145 22.49 -6.67 -7.40
CA ALA A 145 23.15 -6.79 -6.11
C ALA A 145 22.99 -5.53 -5.24
N ASP A 146 23.01 -4.32 -5.81
CA ASP A 146 22.74 -3.08 -5.06
C ASP A 146 21.25 -2.98 -4.67
N ILE A 147 20.31 -3.39 -5.54
CA ILE A 147 18.88 -3.46 -5.23
C ILE A 147 18.60 -4.43 -4.07
N ASP A 148 19.26 -5.59 -4.07
CA ASP A 148 19.10 -6.63 -3.04
C ASP A 148 19.85 -6.28 -1.74
N ALA A 149 21.07 -5.74 -1.84
CA ALA A 149 21.93 -5.42 -0.70
C ALA A 149 21.34 -4.31 0.17
N ASP A 150 20.67 -3.32 -0.44
CA ASP A 150 20.11 -2.19 0.31
C ASP A 150 18.76 -2.55 0.98
N ARG A 151 18.32 -3.81 0.90
CA ARG A 151 17.03 -4.31 1.42
C ARG A 151 15.86 -3.42 1.03
N SER A 152 15.98 -2.54 0.04
CA SER A 152 15.09 -1.39 -0.08
C SER A 152 13.73 -1.80 -0.62
N LEU A 153 13.68 -2.82 -1.47
CA LEU A 153 12.43 -3.42 -1.93
C LEU A 153 11.77 -4.23 -0.80
N ALA A 154 12.50 -5.10 -0.11
CA ALA A 154 11.99 -5.88 1.03
C ALA A 154 11.54 -4.97 2.20
N ALA A 155 12.31 -3.93 2.53
CA ALA A 155 12.00 -2.92 3.53
C ALA A 155 10.90 -1.96 3.08
N ALA A 156 10.75 -1.76 1.76
CA ALA A 156 9.64 -1.00 1.23
C ALA A 156 8.32 -1.75 1.35
N LEU A 157 8.36 -3.04 1.08
CA LEU A 157 7.22 -3.94 1.14
C LEU A 157 6.82 -4.28 2.58
N GLY A 158 7.76 -4.17 3.54
CA GLY A 158 7.46 -3.76 4.92
C GLY A 158 6.84 -4.82 5.81
N ASP A 159 7.62 -5.84 6.20
CA ASP A 159 7.48 -6.56 7.47
C ASP A 159 8.74 -7.40 7.69
N THR A 160 9.72 -6.85 8.40
CA THR A 160 10.97 -7.56 8.72
C THR A 160 10.76 -8.79 9.61
N ASP A 161 9.58 -8.95 10.22
CA ASP A 161 9.28 -10.05 11.14
C ASP A 161 8.52 -11.22 10.50
N SER A 162 8.03 -11.08 9.27
CA SER A 162 7.37 -12.18 8.57
C SER A 162 8.33 -12.90 7.62
N LYS A 163 8.68 -14.12 8.00
CA LYS A 163 9.47 -15.04 7.16
C LYS A 163 8.72 -15.54 5.92
N ASP A 164 7.41 -15.30 5.84
CA ASP A 164 6.52 -15.86 4.81
C ASP A 164 5.96 -14.81 3.83
N THR A 165 6.05 -13.51 4.14
CA THR A 165 5.30 -12.45 3.44
C THR A 165 5.88 -12.05 2.07
N TYR A 166 7.11 -12.45 1.73
CA TYR A 166 7.82 -11.96 0.53
C TYR A 166 8.41 -13.08 -0.35
N ASN A 167 7.58 -14.02 -0.79
CA ASN A 167 7.94 -14.83 -1.96
C ASN A 167 7.86 -13.96 -3.21
N TYR A 168 8.95 -13.28 -3.57
CA TYR A 168 9.13 -12.67 -4.88
C TYR A 168 10.45 -13.14 -5.50
N HIS A 169 10.48 -13.16 -6.83
CA HIS A 169 11.66 -13.46 -7.63
C HIS A 169 11.93 -12.27 -8.54
N VAL A 170 13.17 -11.78 -8.51
CA VAL A 170 13.64 -10.77 -9.46
C VAL A 170 14.53 -11.48 -10.47
N THR A 171 14.24 -11.29 -11.74
CA THR A 171 15.06 -11.78 -12.85
C THR A 171 15.38 -10.62 -13.77
N TYR A 172 16.61 -10.54 -14.28
CA TYR A 172 17.00 -9.52 -15.23
C TYR A 172 17.40 -10.20 -16.53
N GLY A 173 16.89 -9.69 -17.65
CA GLY A 173 17.20 -10.19 -18.99
C GLY A 173 17.15 -9.08 -20.03
N ASP A 174 17.08 -9.47 -21.30
CA ASP A 174 17.10 -8.55 -22.45
C ASP A 174 15.89 -7.59 -22.45
N GLU A 175 14.78 -8.00 -21.83
CA GLU A 175 13.56 -7.19 -21.67
C GLU A 175 13.57 -6.27 -20.45
N GLY A 176 14.65 -6.28 -19.66
CA GLY A 176 14.77 -5.52 -18.41
C GLY A 176 14.56 -6.37 -17.15
N LEU A 177 14.13 -5.72 -16.08
CA LEU A 177 13.96 -6.32 -14.75
C LEU A 177 12.52 -6.83 -14.58
N MET A 178 12.37 -8.12 -14.37
CA MET A 178 11.10 -8.80 -14.13
C MET A 178 10.95 -9.12 -12.64
N ILE A 179 9.86 -8.67 -12.03
CA ILE A 179 9.49 -8.97 -10.65
C ILE A 179 8.28 -9.89 -10.66
N ARG A 180 8.45 -11.10 -10.14
CA ARG A 180 7.39 -12.10 -10.03
C ARG A 180 7.07 -12.37 -8.58
N PHE A 181 5.82 -12.13 -8.19
CA PHE A 181 5.32 -12.52 -6.88
C PHE A 181 4.80 -13.95 -6.90
N GLY A 182 5.06 -14.70 -5.83
CA GLY A 182 4.50 -16.03 -5.63
C GLY A 182 2.97 -15.96 -5.50
N ALA A 183 2.27 -17.02 -5.95
CA ALA A 183 0.81 -17.09 -5.87
C ALA A 183 0.26 -16.96 -4.43
N ASN A 184 1.07 -17.32 -3.44
CA ASN A 184 0.78 -17.22 -2.00
C ASN A 184 1.43 -16.00 -1.34
N SER A 185 1.93 -15.02 -2.11
CA SER A 185 2.49 -13.79 -1.53
C SER A 185 1.37 -13.02 -0.83
N ASP A 186 1.52 -12.84 0.48
CA ASP A 186 0.60 -12.04 1.30
C ASP A 186 0.43 -10.65 0.70
N LEU A 187 1.53 -10.02 0.28
CA LEU A 187 1.53 -8.72 -0.40
C LEU A 187 0.53 -8.69 -1.56
N MET A 188 0.50 -9.72 -2.43
CA MET A 188 -0.43 -9.76 -3.55
C MET A 188 -1.86 -10.07 -3.12
N SER A 189 -2.04 -10.96 -2.15
CA SER A 189 -3.37 -11.22 -1.58
C SER A 189 -3.97 -9.95 -0.94
N GLU A 190 -3.13 -9.11 -0.34
CA GLU A 190 -3.47 -7.89 0.37
C GLU A 190 -3.68 -6.70 -0.57
N ILE A 191 -2.85 -6.54 -1.60
CA ILE A 191 -3.03 -5.52 -2.66
C ILE A 191 -4.37 -5.74 -3.37
N ILE A 192 -4.74 -7.00 -3.64
CA ILE A 192 -6.02 -7.33 -4.27
C ILE A 192 -7.21 -7.01 -3.34
N ASP A 193 -7.03 -7.08 -2.01
CA ASP A 193 -8.11 -6.94 -1.03
C ASP A 193 -8.41 -5.49 -0.57
N SER A 194 -7.97 -4.48 -1.34
CA SER A 194 -8.36 -3.05 -1.29
C SER A 194 -7.88 -2.18 -0.12
N ASP A 195 -7.32 -2.74 0.95
CA ASP A 195 -7.00 -1.98 2.18
C ASP A 195 -5.54 -1.45 2.22
N TYR A 196 -4.72 -1.76 1.21
CA TYR A 196 -3.26 -1.53 1.24
C TYR A 196 -2.71 -0.69 0.07
N GLY A 197 -3.51 0.21 -0.50
CA GLY A 197 -3.08 1.12 -1.58
C GLY A 197 -1.76 1.87 -1.28
N ALA A 198 -1.50 2.19 -0.01
CA ALA A 198 -0.25 2.84 0.42
C ALA A 198 1.02 2.00 0.16
N HIS A 199 0.95 0.67 0.25
CA HIS A 199 2.10 -0.20 -0.01
C HIS A 199 2.34 -0.35 -1.51
N TRP A 200 1.26 -0.43 -2.30
CA TRP A 200 1.34 -0.39 -3.76
C TRP A 200 1.94 0.93 -4.25
N ASP A 201 1.47 2.08 -3.74
CA ASP A 201 2.01 3.40 -4.09
C ASP A 201 3.50 3.51 -3.72
N LYS A 202 3.90 2.94 -2.59
CA LYS A 202 5.30 2.90 -2.15
C LYS A 202 6.15 2.05 -3.09
N LEU A 203 5.67 0.87 -3.49
CA LEU A 203 6.33 0.00 -4.49
C LEU A 203 6.48 0.75 -5.81
N VAL A 204 5.39 1.28 -6.37
CA VAL A 204 5.41 2.02 -7.64
C VAL A 204 6.41 3.18 -7.59
N ARG A 205 6.43 3.96 -6.49
CA ARG A 205 7.38 5.07 -6.33
C ARG A 205 8.84 4.61 -6.40
N ILE A 206 9.16 3.47 -5.78
CA ILE A 206 10.52 2.92 -5.80
C ILE A 206 10.89 2.43 -7.19
N LEU A 207 10.00 1.66 -7.82
CA LEU A 207 10.24 1.18 -9.18
C LEU A 207 10.42 2.33 -10.18
N LYS A 208 9.70 3.45 -10.02
CA LYS A 208 9.92 4.67 -10.81
C LYS A 208 11.31 5.24 -10.62
N GLN A 209 11.76 5.37 -9.37
CA GLN A 209 13.08 5.90 -9.04
C GLN A 209 14.18 4.99 -9.59
N ASP A 210 14.05 3.68 -9.40
CA ASP A 210 15.04 2.70 -9.85
C ASP A 210 15.09 2.61 -11.38
N SER A 211 13.93 2.61 -12.04
CA SER A 211 13.84 2.63 -13.51
C SER A 211 14.55 3.86 -14.12
N ALA A 212 14.33 5.06 -13.56
CA ALA A 212 15.03 6.27 -14.01
C ALA A 212 16.55 6.17 -13.77
N ALA A 213 16.96 5.64 -12.62
CA ALA A 213 18.37 5.49 -12.30
C ALA A 213 19.09 4.47 -13.21
N ILE A 214 18.42 3.37 -13.59
CA ILE A 214 18.93 2.41 -14.57
C ILE A 214 19.14 3.10 -15.93
N ARG A 215 18.25 4.00 -16.34
CA ARG A 215 18.41 4.78 -17.58
C ARG A 215 19.63 5.69 -17.53
N GLU A 216 19.86 6.39 -16.42
CA GLU A 216 20.99 7.32 -16.24
C GLU A 216 22.37 6.65 -16.39
N VAL A 217 22.45 5.34 -16.10
CA VAL A 217 23.67 4.53 -16.28
C VAL A 217 23.73 3.77 -17.60
N GLY A 218 22.74 3.96 -18.49
CA GLY A 218 22.69 3.34 -19.82
C GLY A 218 22.14 1.91 -19.85
N GLY A 219 21.47 1.46 -18.79
CA GLY A 219 20.85 0.13 -18.72
C GLY A 219 19.45 0.04 -19.33
N HIS A 220 18.88 -1.17 -19.35
CA HIS A 220 17.50 -1.41 -19.77
C HIS A 220 16.55 -1.02 -18.63
N SER A 221 16.00 0.19 -18.68
CA SER A 221 15.17 0.78 -17.61
C SER A 221 13.78 0.17 -17.46
N VAL A 222 13.44 -0.86 -18.23
CA VAL A 222 12.12 -1.49 -18.18
C VAL A 222 12.06 -2.39 -16.95
N ILE A 223 11.09 -2.13 -16.08
CA ILE A 223 10.78 -2.95 -14.92
C ILE A 223 9.33 -3.44 -15.06
N LYS A 224 9.11 -4.75 -15.12
CA LYS A 224 7.76 -5.34 -15.21
C LYS A 224 7.44 -6.11 -13.94
N VAL A 225 6.21 -5.99 -13.48
CA VAL A 225 5.64 -6.78 -12.38
C VAL A 225 4.60 -7.74 -12.94
N GLU A 226 4.87 -9.03 -12.85
CA GLU A 226 3.95 -10.07 -13.32
C GLU A 226 2.77 -10.26 -12.37
N ASN A 227 1.64 -10.67 -12.95
CA ASN A 227 0.50 -11.12 -12.17
C ASN A 227 0.81 -12.50 -11.58
N PRO A 228 0.75 -12.66 -10.24
CA PRO A 228 1.08 -13.92 -9.57
C PRO A 228 0.15 -15.09 -9.94
N ARG A 229 -1.04 -14.79 -10.46
CA ARG A 229 -2.04 -15.79 -10.87
C ARG A 229 -2.04 -16.07 -12.38
N ASN A 230 -1.36 -15.24 -13.17
CA ASN A 230 -1.28 -15.40 -14.62
C ASN A 230 0.00 -14.72 -15.13
N SER A 231 1.04 -15.51 -15.42
CA SER A 231 2.32 -15.00 -15.92
C SER A 231 2.20 -14.26 -17.26
N ASP A 232 1.15 -14.51 -18.04
CA ASP A 232 0.89 -13.83 -19.31
C ASP A 232 0.25 -12.45 -19.12
N LYS A 233 0.27 -11.90 -17.89
CA LYS A 233 -0.26 -10.58 -17.59
C LYS A 233 0.72 -9.78 -16.76
N ILE A 234 0.99 -8.56 -17.23
CA ILE A 234 1.81 -7.59 -16.51
C ILE A 234 0.88 -6.64 -15.75
N LEU A 235 1.02 -6.60 -14.43
CA LEU A 235 0.25 -5.70 -13.57
C LEU A 235 0.75 -4.26 -13.70
N LEU A 236 2.07 -4.11 -13.76
CA LEU A 236 2.78 -2.84 -13.74
C LEU A 236 4.00 -2.93 -14.66
N GLU A 237 4.14 -1.96 -15.55
CA GLU A 237 5.38 -1.72 -16.27
C GLU A 237 5.88 -0.33 -15.93
N VAL A 238 7.17 -0.21 -15.63
CA VAL A 238 7.84 1.06 -15.38
C VAL A 238 9.01 1.19 -16.34
N ASN A 239 9.00 2.22 -17.17
CA ASN A 239 10.07 2.46 -18.14
C ASN A 239 10.48 3.93 -18.10
N ASP A 240 11.74 4.18 -17.71
CA ASP A 240 12.29 5.51 -17.55
C ASP A 240 11.42 6.40 -16.63
N GLY A 241 11.03 5.83 -15.49
CA GLY A 241 10.15 6.47 -14.51
C GLY A 241 8.69 6.66 -14.96
N SER A 242 8.34 6.33 -16.21
CA SER A 242 6.95 6.31 -16.69
C SER A 242 6.26 5.02 -16.28
N VAL A 243 5.01 5.11 -15.84
CA VAL A 243 4.26 3.96 -15.30
C VAL A 243 3.08 3.61 -16.20
N SER A 244 2.95 2.32 -16.52
CA SER A 244 1.79 1.74 -17.20
C SER A 244 1.21 0.61 -16.35
N TYR A 245 -0.12 0.52 -16.29
CA TYR A 245 -0.85 -0.49 -15.51
C TYR A 245 -1.64 -1.42 -16.42
N ASN A 246 -1.82 -2.68 -15.99
CA ASN A 246 -2.60 -3.69 -16.72
C ASN A 246 -2.18 -3.84 -18.19
N VAL A 247 -0.87 -3.89 -18.42
CA VAL A 247 -0.32 -4.02 -19.76
C VAL A 247 -0.65 -5.43 -20.26
N ALA A 248 -1.55 -5.54 -21.24
CA ALA A 248 -1.80 -6.80 -21.91
C ALA A 248 -0.56 -7.13 -22.75
N THR A 249 -0.03 -8.34 -22.58
CA THR A 249 0.90 -8.90 -23.56
C THR A 249 0.05 -9.51 -24.65
N ASP A 250 -0.05 -8.82 -25.79
CA ASP A 250 -0.61 -9.38 -27.01
C ASP A 250 0.34 -10.50 -27.48
N ASN A 251 0.13 -11.72 -26.98
CA ASN A 251 0.75 -12.94 -27.49
C ASN A 251 -0.13 -13.56 -28.58
#